data_AF-A0A8E7EGD7-F1
#
_entry.id   AF-A0A8E7EGD7-F1
#
_cell.length_a   1.000
_cell.length_b   1.000
_cell.length_c   1.000
_cell.angle_alpha   90.00
_cell.angle_beta   90.00
_cell.angle_gamma   90.00
#
_symmetry.space_group_name_H-M   'P 1'
#
loop_
_entity.id
_entity.type
_entity.pdbx_description
1 polymer ?
#
loop_
_entity_poly.entity_id
_entity_poly.type
_entity_poly.pdbx_seq_one_letter_code
_entity_poly.pdbx_strand_id
1 'polypeptide(L)'
;MPEINAAINLLSLINDTGELSSARLFNITNGKSRNGAHIASHSWEIDKITVDPVIGSEWVSPTGKEYFLTYNITLESSTLPGKLLVEVFKNQELVMSEEQTDYQGLGKVTGTIGESDIHNGQAWLEIEAI
;
A
#
# COMPACT_ATOMS: atom_id res chain seq x y z
N MET A 1 9.77 20.50 -5.13
CA MET A 1 8.66 20.71 -4.16
C MET A 1 7.87 19.42 -4.11
N PRO A 2 7.50 18.91 -2.93
CA PRO A 2 6.59 17.78 -2.86
C PRO A 2 5.30 18.14 -3.59
N GLU A 3 4.92 17.29 -4.52
CA GLU A 3 3.84 17.59 -5.44
C GLU A 3 2.52 17.37 -4.71
N ILE A 4 1.82 18.47 -4.42
CA ILE A 4 0.55 18.55 -3.68
C ILE A 4 -0.57 17.69 -4.31
N ASN A 5 -0.34 17.12 -5.51
CA ASN A 5 -1.28 16.29 -6.28
C ASN A 5 -0.66 14.92 -6.66
N ALA A 6 0.05 14.27 -5.75
CA ALA A 6 0.61 12.94 -5.95
C ALA A 6 -0.23 11.86 -5.25
N ALA A 7 -0.45 10.73 -5.91
CA ALA A 7 -1.09 9.55 -5.35
C ALA A 7 -0.09 8.40 -5.32
N ILE A 8 -0.04 7.67 -4.21
CA ILE A 8 0.77 6.46 -4.09
C ILE A 8 -0.14 5.23 -4.19
N ASN A 9 0.24 4.28 -5.04
CA ASN A 9 -0.35 2.96 -5.07
C ASN A 9 0.67 1.99 -4.46
N LEU A 10 0.21 1.22 -3.47
CA LEU A 10 1.02 0.25 -2.71
C LEU A 10 0.30 -1.09 -2.72
N LEU A 11 0.64 -1.96 -3.66
CA LEU A 11 0.14 -3.32 -3.67
C LEU A 11 1.16 -4.21 -2.94
N SER A 12 0.75 -4.82 -1.83
CA SER A 12 1.46 -5.95 -1.24
C SER A 12 0.58 -7.18 -1.43
N LEU A 13 1.16 -8.33 -1.76
CA LEU A 13 0.52 -9.62 -1.68
C LEU A 13 1.41 -10.47 -0.77
N ILE A 14 0.91 -10.79 0.42
CA ILE A 14 1.62 -11.58 1.41
C ILE A 14 0.96 -12.95 1.43
N ASN A 15 1.70 -14.01 1.09
CA ASN A 15 1.19 -15.39 1.14
C ASN A 15 2.25 -16.38 1.62
N ASP A 16 1.88 -17.66 1.74
CA ASP A 16 2.76 -18.76 2.17
C ASP A 16 4.04 -18.92 1.33
N THR A 17 4.07 -18.35 0.12
CA THR A 17 5.20 -18.44 -0.81
C THR A 17 6.10 -17.20 -0.81
N GLY A 18 5.71 -16.14 -0.09
CA GLY A 18 6.48 -14.91 0.08
C GLY A 18 5.66 -13.64 -0.03
N GLU A 19 6.36 -12.52 -0.06
CA GLU A 19 5.79 -11.18 -0.22
C GLU A 19 6.06 -10.66 -1.64
N LEU A 20 5.01 -10.26 -2.35
CA LEU A 20 5.10 -9.53 -3.60
C LEU A 20 4.63 -8.10 -3.41
N SER A 21 5.60 -7.19 -3.30
CA SER A 21 5.34 -5.77 -3.07
C SER A 21 5.59 -4.92 -4.31
N SER A 22 4.74 -3.92 -4.55
CA SER A 22 4.92 -2.92 -5.57
C SER A 22 4.45 -1.55 -5.09
N ALA A 23 5.28 -0.53 -5.35
CA ALA A 23 5.01 0.83 -4.97
C ALA A 23 5.18 1.74 -6.19
N ARG A 24 4.18 2.57 -6.45
CA ARG A 24 4.17 3.49 -7.59
C ARG A 24 3.66 4.85 -7.16
N LEU A 25 4.43 5.88 -7.48
CA LEU A 25 4.03 7.26 -7.30
C LEU A 25 3.48 7.80 -8.62
N PHE A 26 2.28 8.36 -8.59
CA PHE A 26 1.66 9.00 -9.74
C PHE A 26 1.51 10.50 -9.46
N ASN A 27 1.73 11.30 -10.50
CA ASN A 27 1.39 12.71 -10.51
C ASN A 27 0.46 13.01 -11.69
N ILE A 28 -0.54 13.88 -11.47
CA ILE A 28 -1.44 14.40 -12.49
C ILE A 28 -0.72 15.11 -13.65
N THR A 29 0.47 15.68 -13.42
CA THR A 29 1.27 16.33 -14.47
C THR A 29 2.00 15.34 -15.37
N ASN A 30 2.12 14.09 -14.94
CA ASN A 30 2.82 13.06 -15.69
C ASN A 30 1.97 12.59 -16.88
N GLY A 31 2.64 12.18 -17.95
CA GLY A 31 1.99 11.73 -19.18
C GLY A 31 1.04 10.55 -18.95
N LYS A 32 0.16 10.30 -19.94
CA LYS A 32 -0.70 9.13 -19.96
C LYS A 32 -0.17 8.10 -20.95
N SER A 33 -0.33 6.81 -20.62
CA SER A 33 -0.10 5.71 -21.56
C SER A 33 -1.17 5.70 -22.66
N ARG A 34 -0.97 4.87 -23.68
CA ARG A 34 -1.88 4.76 -24.85
C ARG A 34 -3.33 4.43 -24.48
N ASN A 35 -3.55 3.72 -23.37
CA ASN A 35 -4.88 3.38 -22.85
C ASN A 35 -5.45 4.44 -21.87
N GLY A 36 -4.79 5.59 -21.71
CA GLY A 36 -5.26 6.70 -20.89
C GLY A 36 -4.92 6.62 -19.39
N ALA A 37 -4.22 5.56 -18.95
CA ALA A 37 -3.74 5.47 -17.56
C ALA A 37 -2.59 6.47 -17.32
N HIS A 38 -2.50 7.02 -16.11
CA HIS A 38 -1.36 7.87 -15.75
C HIS A 38 -0.08 7.04 -15.67
N ILE A 39 1.02 7.57 -16.21
CA ILE A 39 2.35 6.96 -16.10
C ILE A 39 2.91 7.32 -14.72
N ALA A 40 3.43 6.33 -14.00
CA ALA A 40 4.06 6.56 -12.71
C ALA A 40 5.26 7.52 -12.86
N SER A 41 5.36 8.53 -11.99
CA SER A 41 6.53 9.41 -11.91
C SER A 41 7.70 8.72 -11.23
N HIS A 42 7.42 7.76 -10.36
CA HIS A 42 8.42 6.90 -9.75
C HIS A 42 7.87 5.50 -9.49
N SER A 43 8.75 4.50 -9.48
CA SER A 43 8.42 3.13 -9.11
C SER A 43 9.60 2.56 -8.33
N TRP A 44 9.30 1.89 -7.23
CA TRP A 44 10.31 1.17 -6.44
C TRP A 44 10.37 -0.28 -6.90
N GLU A 45 11.57 -0.85 -6.88
CA GLU A 45 11.79 -2.26 -7.16
C GLU A 45 11.23 -3.12 -6.02
N ILE A 46 10.81 -4.34 -6.34
CA ILE A 46 10.13 -5.24 -5.39
C ILE A 46 10.97 -5.56 -4.15
N ASP A 47 12.28 -5.74 -4.33
CA ASP A 47 13.25 -6.00 -3.25
C ASP A 47 13.66 -4.74 -2.49
N LYS A 48 13.12 -3.58 -2.88
CA LYS A 48 13.33 -2.27 -2.28
C LYS A 48 12.10 -1.77 -1.53
N ILE A 49 11.11 -2.65 -1.32
CA ILE A 49 9.89 -2.36 -0.57
C ILE A 49 9.82 -3.35 0.58
N THR A 50 9.63 -2.83 1.78
CA THR A 50 9.41 -3.64 2.99
C THR A 50 8.07 -3.25 3.58
N VAL A 51 7.21 -4.23 3.85
CA VAL A 51 5.87 -4.04 4.44
C VAL A 51 5.79 -4.81 5.75
N ASP A 52 5.92 -4.10 6.87
CA ASP A 52 5.90 -4.70 8.21
C ASP A 52 4.55 -4.44 8.90
N PRO A 53 3.82 -5.48 9.35
CA PRO A 53 2.62 -5.26 10.15
C PRO A 53 2.96 -4.62 11.49
N VAL A 54 2.07 -3.74 11.97
CA VAL A 54 2.18 -3.16 13.31
C VAL A 54 1.47 -4.09 14.29
N ILE A 55 2.24 -4.73 15.17
CA ILE A 55 1.71 -5.55 16.26
C ILE A 55 0.79 -4.72 17.17
N GLY A 56 -0.36 -5.27 17.54
CA GLY A 56 -1.41 -4.56 18.26
C GLY A 56 -2.45 -3.88 17.36
N SER A 57 -2.31 -3.98 16.03
CA SER A 57 -3.29 -3.48 15.05
C SER A 57 -4.23 -4.56 14.52
N GLU A 58 -4.27 -5.72 15.17
CA GLU A 58 -5.06 -6.86 14.74
C GLU A 58 -6.57 -6.57 14.84
N TRP A 59 -7.31 -7.14 13.89
CA TRP A 59 -8.75 -7.06 13.85
C TRP A 59 -9.34 -8.38 13.35
N VAL A 60 -10.30 -8.89 14.11
CA VAL A 60 -11.10 -10.04 13.71
C VAL A 60 -12.29 -9.57 12.89
N SER A 61 -12.39 -10.08 11.67
CA SER A 61 -13.48 -9.80 10.74
C SER A 61 -14.77 -10.54 11.15
N PRO A 62 -15.94 -10.14 10.62
CA PRO A 62 -17.19 -10.85 10.86
C PRO A 62 -17.18 -12.32 10.40
N THR A 63 -16.29 -12.71 9.47
CA THR A 63 -16.11 -14.11 9.05
C THR A 63 -15.18 -14.89 9.97
N GLY A 64 -14.61 -14.25 10.99
CA GLY A 64 -13.75 -14.86 12.00
C GLY A 64 -12.28 -14.93 11.61
N LYS A 65 -11.89 -14.30 10.49
CA LYS A 65 -10.48 -14.17 10.06
C LYS A 65 -9.82 -13.00 10.78
N GLU A 66 -8.53 -13.10 11.03
CA GLU A 66 -7.75 -12.06 11.70
C GLU A 66 -6.81 -11.38 10.72
N TYR A 67 -6.72 -10.05 10.78
CA TYR A 67 -5.89 -9.22 9.90
C TYR A 67 -5.18 -8.13 10.69
N PHE A 68 -3.96 -7.77 10.29
CA PHE A 68 -3.37 -6.50 10.73
C PHE A 68 -4.00 -5.34 9.95
N LEU A 69 -4.38 -4.27 10.65
CA LEU A 69 -4.96 -3.06 10.03
C LEU A 69 -3.95 -1.94 9.84
N THR A 70 -2.73 -2.10 10.32
CA THR A 70 -1.70 -1.04 10.22
C THR A 70 -0.37 -1.63 9.79
N TYR A 71 0.30 -0.95 8.86
CA TYR A 71 1.57 -1.38 8.28
C TYR A 71 2.57 -0.23 8.23
N ASN A 72 3.81 -0.52 8.60
CA ASN A 72 4.96 0.32 8.30
C ASN A 72 5.52 -0.09 6.94
N ILE A 73 5.67 0.87 6.03
CA ILE A 73 6.21 0.62 4.70
C ILE A 73 7.48 1.43 4.52
N THR A 74 8.57 0.73 4.20
CA THR A 74 9.85 1.33 3.85
C THR A 74 10.08 1.19 2.36
N LEU A 75 10.39 2.32 1.70
CA LEU A 75 10.70 2.39 0.28
C LEU A 75 12.17 2.79 0.14
N GLU A 76 13.03 1.83 -0.20
CA GLU A 76 14.45 2.06 -0.41
C GLU A 76 14.69 2.65 -1.80
N SER A 77 15.34 3.81 -1.88
CA SER A 77 15.77 4.40 -3.15
C SER A 77 16.89 5.38 -2.89
N SER A 78 17.85 5.45 -3.82
CA SER A 78 18.93 6.45 -3.78
C SER A 78 18.45 7.86 -4.12
N THR A 79 17.27 8.00 -4.73
CA THR A 79 16.75 9.27 -5.26
C THR A 79 15.45 9.70 -4.61
N LEU A 80 14.61 8.75 -4.19
CA LEU A 80 13.31 9.03 -3.61
C LEU A 80 12.95 7.99 -2.54
N PRO A 81 13.68 7.94 -1.42
CA PRO A 81 13.36 7.02 -0.32
C PRO A 81 12.00 7.38 0.31
N GLY A 82 11.37 6.45 1.01
CA GLY A 82 10.10 6.71 1.68
C GLY A 82 9.91 5.91 2.95
N LYS A 83 9.18 6.51 3.90
CA LYS A 83 8.73 5.86 5.14
C LYS A 83 7.29 6.22 5.38
N LEU A 84 6.42 5.22 5.32
CA LEU A 84 4.98 5.39 5.33
C LEU A 84 4.35 4.54 6.42
N LEU A 85 3.31 5.07 7.03
CA LEU A 85 2.38 4.34 7.86
C LEU A 85 1.06 4.26 7.09
N VAL A 86 0.57 3.04 6.90
CA VAL A 86 -0.71 2.79 6.24
C VAL A 86 -1.69 2.20 7.24
N GLU A 87 -2.83 2.86 7.39
CA GLU A 87 -3.95 2.43 8.22
C GLU A 87 -5.11 2.02 7.30
N VAL A 88 -5.41 0.74 7.20
CA VAL A 88 -6.49 0.22 6.33
C VAL A 88 -7.84 0.22 7.08
N PHE A 89 -8.94 0.43 6.35
CA PHE A 89 -10.28 0.55 6.96
C PHE A 89 -10.96 -0.80 7.18
N LYS A 90 -11.52 -1.01 8.38
CA LYS A 90 -12.33 -2.22 8.68
C LYS A 90 -13.42 -2.49 7.64
N ASN A 91 -13.81 -3.77 7.53
CA ASN A 91 -14.90 -4.25 6.68
C ASN A 91 -14.66 -4.08 5.17
N GLN A 92 -13.42 -4.30 4.73
CA GLN A 92 -13.05 -4.37 3.31
C GLN A 92 -12.62 -5.79 2.91
N GLU A 93 -13.15 -6.77 3.63
CA GLU A 93 -13.00 -8.19 3.33
C GLU A 93 -13.91 -8.56 2.14
N LEU A 94 -13.32 -9.19 1.13
CA LEU A 94 -14.00 -9.73 -0.02
C LEU A 94 -14.14 -11.25 0.16
N VAL A 95 -15.36 -11.69 0.47
CA VAL A 95 -15.70 -13.11 0.59
C VAL A 95 -16.07 -13.64 -0.80
N MET A 96 -15.15 -14.35 -1.44
CA MET A 96 -15.41 -15.04 -2.72
C MET A 96 -15.96 -16.45 -2.48
N SER A 97 -15.46 -17.13 -1.45
CA SER A 97 -15.99 -18.39 -0.90
C SER A 97 -15.57 -18.56 0.57
N GLU A 98 -16.05 -19.59 1.26
CA GLU A 98 -15.63 -19.89 2.65
C GLU A 98 -14.11 -20.12 2.78
N GLU A 99 -13.46 -20.58 1.72
CA GLU A 99 -12.02 -20.87 1.66
C GLU A 99 -11.20 -19.75 0.99
N GLN A 100 -11.87 -18.83 0.26
CA GLN A 100 -11.22 -17.71 -0.44
C GLN A 100 -11.83 -16.40 0.07
N THR A 101 -11.20 -15.88 1.12
CA THR A 101 -11.57 -14.62 1.75
C THR A 101 -10.32 -13.76 1.83
N ASP A 102 -10.28 -12.73 1.00
CA ASP A 102 -9.14 -11.82 0.91
C ASP A 102 -9.55 -10.45 1.43
N TYR A 103 -8.67 -9.77 2.14
CA TYR A 103 -8.88 -8.37 2.44
C TYR A 103 -8.42 -7.53 1.24
N GLN A 104 -9.29 -6.70 0.69
CA GLN A 104 -8.97 -5.82 -0.44
C GLN A 104 -9.48 -4.41 -0.15
N GLY A 105 -8.60 -3.55 0.35
CA GLY A 105 -9.04 -2.37 1.07
C GLY A 105 -8.25 -1.10 0.81
N LEU A 106 -8.97 0.01 0.86
CA LEU A 106 -8.38 1.36 0.92
C LEU A 106 -7.86 1.63 2.33
N GLY A 107 -6.69 2.26 2.39
CA GLY A 107 -6.11 2.77 3.62
C GLY A 107 -5.71 4.22 3.51
N LYS A 108 -5.59 4.87 4.66
CA LYS A 108 -4.97 6.18 4.79
C LYS A 108 -3.45 5.99 4.85
N VAL A 109 -2.74 6.79 4.07
CA VAL A 109 -1.27 6.83 4.10
C VAL A 109 -0.84 8.10 4.80
N THR A 110 0.11 7.97 5.73
CA THR A 110 0.84 9.09 6.31
C THR A 110 2.34 8.81 6.23
N GLY A 111 3.16 9.85 6.15
CA GLY A 111 4.62 9.69 6.15
C GLY A 111 5.33 10.54 5.12
N THR A 112 6.49 10.08 4.69
CA THR A 112 7.47 10.85 3.93
C THR A 112 7.86 10.14 2.64
N ILE A 113 8.07 10.92 1.58
CA ILE A 113 8.67 10.48 0.31
C ILE A 113 9.71 11.54 -0.09
N GLY A 114 10.95 11.10 -0.34
CA GLY A 114 12.11 11.97 -0.50
C GLY A 114 12.43 12.76 0.76
N GLU A 115 12.87 14.01 0.59
CA GLU A 115 13.13 14.97 1.68
C GLU A 115 11.88 15.74 2.12
N SER A 116 10.70 15.34 1.66
CA SER A 116 9.47 16.09 1.84
C SER A 116 8.49 15.41 2.79
N ASP A 117 8.01 16.19 3.74
CA ASP A 117 7.15 15.75 4.82
C ASP A 117 5.64 15.80 4.47
N ILE A 118 4.97 14.74 4.92
CA ILE A 118 3.52 14.52 5.02
C ILE A 118 2.81 14.37 3.67
N HIS A 119 2.86 13.14 3.16
CA HIS A 119 1.83 12.65 2.26
C HIS A 119 0.60 12.23 3.09
N ASN A 120 -0.44 13.05 3.11
CA ASN A 120 -1.79 12.60 3.46
C ASN A 120 -2.40 11.98 2.20
N GLY A 121 -2.18 10.68 2.04
CA GLY A 121 -2.58 9.94 0.84
C GLY A 121 -3.62 8.86 1.13
N GLN A 122 -3.98 8.16 0.06
CA GLN A 122 -4.72 6.91 0.13
C GLN A 122 -3.89 5.83 -0.56
N ALA A 123 -3.95 4.60 -0.05
CA ALA A 123 -3.37 3.41 -0.67
C ALA A 123 -4.44 2.33 -0.79
N TRP A 124 -4.23 1.37 -1.68
CA TRP A 124 -5.05 0.17 -1.82
C TRP A 124 -4.19 -1.04 -1.50
N LEU A 125 -4.54 -1.85 -0.50
CA LEU A 125 -3.78 -3.02 -0.07
C LEU A 125 -4.60 -4.29 -0.26
N GLU A 126 -3.92 -5.37 -0.65
CA GLU A 126 -4.46 -6.73 -0.69
C GLU A 126 -3.75 -7.53 0.42
N ILE A 127 -4.52 -8.13 1.34
CA ILE A 127 -3.97 -8.71 2.57
C ILE A 127 -4.61 -10.09 2.79
N GLU A 128 -3.78 -11.09 3.06
CA GLU A 128 -4.24 -12.42 3.50
C GLU A 128 -4.40 -12.46 5.03
N ALA A 129 -5.29 -13.32 5.50
CA ALA A 129 -5.51 -13.50 6.93
C ALA A 129 -4.28 -14.12 7.62
N ILE A 130 -4.12 -13.85 8.92
CA ILE A 130 -3.07 -14.42 9.80
C ILE A 130 -3.34 -15.91 10.07
#